data_AF-A0A444WVJ9-F1
#
_entry.id   AF-A0A444WVJ9-F1
#
_cell.length_a   1.000
_cell.length_b   1.000
_cell.length_c   1.000
_cell.angle_alpha   90.00
_cell.angle_beta   90.00
_cell.angle_gamma   90.00
#
_symmetry.space_group_name_H-M   'P 1'
#
loop_
_entity.id
_entity.type
_entity.pdbx_description
1 polymer ?
#
loop_
_entity_poly.entity_id
_entity_poly.type
_entity_poly.pdbx_seq_one_letter_code
_entity_poly.pdbx_strand_id
1 'polypeptide(L)'
;MTSDWSFTQGGPEEDPSNEFEVGQQFGNKEEVMLAVKQYSIRRAVEYKIVENDHWRYNARCIQFGPGCNWSILISYRRKQERWEVRRYAGLHTCMQTSMEVRSS
;
A
#
# COMPACT_ATOMS: atom_id res chain seq x y z
N MET A 1 -6.37 25.66 -39.55
CA MET A 1 -6.54 25.75 -38.09
C MET A 1 -6.65 24.34 -37.53
N THR A 2 -5.55 23.76 -37.06
CA THR A 2 -5.59 22.53 -36.26
C THR A 2 -5.06 22.92 -34.90
N SER A 3 -5.93 22.83 -33.90
CA SER A 3 -5.72 23.29 -32.55
C SER A 3 -4.44 22.72 -31.95
N ASP A 4 -3.58 23.60 -31.47
CA ASP A 4 -2.40 23.29 -30.68
C ASP A 4 -2.87 22.75 -29.32
N TRP A 5 -2.98 21.44 -29.25
CA TRP A 5 -3.23 20.73 -28.02
C TRP A 5 -1.91 20.68 -27.25
N SER A 6 -1.71 21.69 -26.43
CA SER A 6 -0.64 21.70 -25.45
C SER A 6 -1.07 20.81 -24.27
N PHE A 7 -0.64 19.55 -24.32
CA PHE A 7 -0.70 18.63 -23.19
C PHE A 7 0.31 19.11 -22.14
N THR A 8 -0.09 20.02 -21.26
CA THR A 8 0.67 20.31 -20.04
C THR A 8 0.50 19.14 -19.08
N GLN A 9 1.25 18.06 -19.30
CA GLN A 9 1.44 17.03 -18.28
C GLN A 9 2.41 17.55 -17.21
N GLY A 10 1.92 18.49 -16.40
CA GLY A 10 2.46 18.81 -15.09
C GLY A 10 1.60 18.16 -14.01
N GLY A 11 1.45 16.83 -14.06
CA GLY A 11 0.94 16.08 -12.92
C GLY A 11 2.04 16.00 -11.86
N PRO A 12 1.72 16.00 -10.55
CA PRO A 12 2.73 15.76 -9.53
C PRO A 12 3.40 14.44 -9.88
N GLU A 13 4.73 14.47 -9.99
CA GLU A 13 5.55 13.32 -10.35
C GLU A 13 5.12 12.13 -9.49
N GLU A 14 4.31 11.25 -10.08
CA GLU A 14 3.85 10.04 -9.43
C GLU A 14 5.08 9.15 -9.39
N ASP A 15 5.84 9.28 -8.30
CA ASP A 15 7.04 8.51 -8.07
C ASP A 15 6.74 7.04 -8.44
N PRO A 16 7.48 6.45 -9.39
CA PRO A 16 7.17 5.12 -9.93
C PRO A 16 7.22 4.03 -8.85
N SER A 17 7.83 4.32 -7.70
CA SER A 17 7.91 3.46 -6.53
C SER A 17 6.67 3.57 -5.65
N ASN A 18 6.14 4.80 -5.43
CA ASN A 18 5.05 5.19 -4.51
C ASN A 18 4.92 4.19 -3.34
N GLU A 19 6.06 3.97 -2.68
CA GLU A 19 6.18 3.11 -1.51
C GLU A 19 5.59 3.84 -0.31
N PHE A 20 5.16 3.09 0.70
CA PHE A 20 4.68 3.70 1.92
C PHE A 20 5.86 4.24 2.73
N GLU A 21 5.75 5.48 3.18
CA GLU A 21 6.75 6.08 4.05
C GLU A 21 6.29 6.07 5.50
N VAL A 22 7.21 5.80 6.44
CA VAL A 22 6.91 5.97 7.87
C VAL A 22 6.73 7.46 8.16
N GLY A 23 5.59 7.82 8.73
CA GLY A 23 5.19 9.20 8.98
C GLY A 23 4.23 9.76 7.92
N GLN A 24 4.00 9.06 6.81
CA GLN A 24 3.01 9.45 5.81
C GLN A 24 1.62 9.56 6.45
N GLN A 25 0.93 10.66 6.17
CA GLN A 25 -0.36 10.98 6.75
C GLN A 25 -1.48 10.97 5.70
N PHE A 26 -2.67 10.56 6.12
CA PHE A 26 -3.89 10.54 5.33
C PHE A 26 -5.03 11.23 6.10
N GLY A 27 -5.95 11.85 5.36
CA GLY A 27 -7.10 12.53 5.96
C GLY A 27 -8.14 11.53 6.45
N ASN A 28 -8.41 10.52 5.64
CA ASN A 28 -9.55 9.62 5.83
C ASN A 28 -9.15 8.14 5.85
N LYS A 29 -10.00 7.29 6.42
CA LYS A 29 -9.79 5.83 6.43
C LYS A 29 -9.82 5.29 5.00
N GLU A 30 -10.74 5.80 4.18
CA GLU A 30 -10.97 5.37 2.80
C GLU A 30 -9.73 5.61 1.93
N GLU A 31 -9.05 6.75 2.12
CA GLU A 31 -7.80 7.08 1.44
C GLU A 31 -6.68 6.09 1.79
N VAL A 32 -6.53 5.75 3.07
CA VAL A 32 -5.57 4.74 3.52
C VAL A 32 -5.85 3.40 2.84
N MET A 33 -7.11 2.97 2.87
CA MET A 33 -7.52 1.69 2.31
C MET A 33 -7.31 1.63 0.79
N LEU A 34 -7.60 2.72 0.10
CA LEU A 34 -7.35 2.86 -1.33
C LEU A 34 -5.85 2.80 -1.65
N ALA A 35 -5.02 3.53 -0.91
CA ALA A 35 -3.57 3.51 -1.09
C ALA A 35 -2.99 2.11 -0.89
N VAL A 36 -3.44 1.38 0.14
CA VAL A 36 -2.97 0.01 0.41
C VAL A 36 -3.41 -0.94 -0.71
N LYS A 37 -4.64 -0.79 -1.22
CA LYS A 37 -5.16 -1.58 -2.34
C LYS A 37 -4.43 -1.29 -3.66
N GLN A 38 -4.12 -0.02 -3.93
CA GLN A 38 -3.34 0.34 -5.12
C GLN A 38 -1.91 -0.19 -5.04
N TYR A 39 -1.28 -0.12 -3.86
CA TYR A 39 0.02 -0.74 -3.62
C TYR A 39 -0.02 -2.26 -3.86
N SER A 40 -1.03 -2.95 -3.33
CA SER A 40 -1.14 -4.41 -3.47
C SER A 40 -1.33 -4.84 -4.92
N ILE A 41 -2.14 -4.12 -5.71
CA ILE A 41 -2.35 -4.41 -7.13
C ILE A 41 -1.05 -4.19 -7.91
N ARG A 42 -0.37 -3.06 -7.69
CA ARG A 42 0.87 -2.71 -8.41
C ARG A 42 2.02 -3.68 -8.12
N ARG A 43 2.12 -4.17 -6.88
CA ARG A 43 3.18 -5.09 -6.44
C ARG A 43 2.76 -6.56 -6.48
N ALA A 44 1.56 -6.87 -6.97
CA ALA A 44 0.95 -8.21 -6.95
C ALA A 44 1.04 -8.89 -5.57
N VAL A 45 0.85 -8.11 -4.50
CA VAL A 45 0.96 -8.59 -3.11
C VAL A 45 -0.40 -9.00 -2.61
N GLU A 46 -0.54 -10.25 -2.23
CA GLU A 46 -1.69 -10.70 -1.46
C GLU A 46 -1.50 -10.32 0.02
N TYR A 47 -2.43 -9.53 0.54
CA TYR A 47 -2.41 -9.04 1.92
C TYR A 47 -3.75 -9.27 2.60
N LYS A 48 -3.71 -9.31 3.93
CA LYS A 48 -4.88 -9.27 4.80
C LYS A 48 -4.80 -8.07 5.71
N ILE A 49 -5.96 -7.45 5.95
CA ILE A 49 -6.10 -6.39 6.93
C ILE A 49 -6.49 -7.04 8.24
N VAL A 50 -5.64 -6.87 9.24
CA VAL A 50 -5.95 -7.18 10.62
C VAL A 50 -6.30 -5.87 11.28
N GLU A 51 -7.59 -5.69 11.54
CA GLU A 51 -8.04 -4.62 12.41
C GLU A 51 -7.66 -5.00 13.84
N ASN A 52 -6.79 -4.20 14.47
CA ASN A 52 -6.41 -4.44 15.87
C ASN A 52 -7.31 -3.64 16.81
N ASP A 53 -7.65 -2.42 16.41
CA ASP A 53 -8.51 -1.48 17.13
C ASP A 53 -9.26 -0.63 16.09
N HIS A 54 -10.35 0.04 16.49
CA HIS A 54 -11.07 1.01 15.64
C HIS A 54 -10.16 2.12 15.05
N TRP A 55 -9.00 2.34 15.68
CA TRP A 55 -8.02 3.38 15.35
C TRP A 55 -6.69 2.80 14.84
N ARG A 56 -6.60 1.50 14.57
CA ARG A 56 -5.36 0.84 14.12
C ARG A 56 -5.62 -0.24 13.09
N TYR A 57 -5.02 -0.07 11.92
CA TYR A 57 -5.04 -1.04 10.83
C TYR A 57 -3.66 -1.63 10.63
N ASN A 58 -3.57 -2.95 10.64
CA ASN A 58 -2.36 -3.65 10.22
C ASN A 58 -2.62 -4.39 8.91
N ALA A 59 -2.06 -3.89 7.82
CA ALA A 59 -1.99 -4.64 6.57
C ALA A 59 -0.74 -5.52 6.62
N ARG A 60 -0.90 -6.83 6.49
CA ARG A 60 0.24 -7.76 6.45
C ARG A 60 0.07 -8.74 5.31
N CYS A 61 1.18 -9.27 4.80
CA CYS A 61 1.14 -10.32 3.79
C CYS A 61 0.30 -11.52 4.28
N ILE A 62 -0.38 -12.22 3.37
CA ILE A 62 -1.07 -13.47 3.70
C ILE A 62 -0.10 -14.56 4.19
N GLN A 63 1.10 -14.63 3.59
CA GLN A 63 2.19 -15.55 3.93
C GLN A 63 3.13 -14.96 5.00
N PHE A 64 2.62 -14.09 5.87
CA PHE A 64 3.41 -13.46 6.93
C PHE A 64 4.03 -14.52 7.85
N GLY A 65 5.37 -14.56 7.93
CA GLY A 65 6.11 -15.62 8.60
C GLY A 65 7.60 -15.61 8.24
N PRO A 66 8.35 -16.71 8.44
CA PRO A 66 9.80 -16.77 8.23
C PRO A 66 10.29 -16.50 6.79
N GLY A 67 9.38 -16.35 5.81
CA GLY A 67 9.70 -15.97 4.43
C GLY A 67 9.22 -14.58 4.01
N CYS A 68 8.41 -13.90 4.83
CA CYS A 68 7.94 -12.54 4.56
C CYS A 68 7.48 -11.84 5.83
N ASN A 69 8.13 -10.71 6.13
CA ASN A 69 7.79 -9.84 7.25
C ASN A 69 7.06 -8.56 6.81
N TRP A 70 6.63 -8.49 5.53
CA TRP A 70 5.98 -7.31 4.98
C TRP A 70 4.70 -6.99 5.76
N SER A 71 4.68 -5.79 6.31
CA SER A 71 3.52 -5.25 7.02
C SER A 71 3.56 -3.73 7.04
N ILE A 72 2.37 -3.15 7.05
CA ILE A 72 2.10 -1.73 7.23
C ILE A 72 1.23 -1.58 8.46
N LEU A 73 1.70 -0.82 9.43
CA LEU A 73 0.88 -0.40 10.57
C LEU A 73 0.44 1.04 10.35
N ILE A 74 -0.85 1.25 10.22
CA ILE A 74 -1.46 2.57 10.17
C ILE A 74 -2.25 2.81 11.46
N SER A 75 -2.12 3.99 12.04
CA SER A 75 -2.87 4.37 13.24
C SER A 75 -3.47 5.76 13.12
N TYR A 76 -4.66 5.95 13.68
CA TYR A 76 -5.28 7.26 13.78
C TYR A 76 -4.71 8.06 14.95
N ARG A 77 -4.20 9.25 14.66
CA ARG A 77 -3.81 10.25 15.66
C ARG A 77 -4.96 11.19 15.92
N ARG A 78 -5.68 10.96 17.02
CA ARG A 78 -6.80 11.81 17.47
C ARG A 78 -6.45 13.30 17.59
N LYS A 79 -5.21 13.64 18.02
CA LYS A 79 -4.77 15.04 18.16
C LYS A 79 -4.63 15.79 16.83
N GLN A 80 -4.37 15.06 15.75
CA GLN A 80 -4.16 15.64 14.41
C GLN A 80 -5.32 15.30 13.47
N GLU A 81 -6.29 14.52 13.96
CA GLU A 81 -7.40 13.96 13.21
C GLU A 81 -6.98 13.28 11.90
N ARG A 82 -5.80 12.63 11.93
CA ARG A 82 -5.15 12.05 10.75
C ARG A 82 -4.72 10.62 10.97
N TRP A 83 -4.73 9.85 9.90
CA TRP A 83 -4.15 8.51 9.87
C TRP A 83 -2.67 8.60 9.52
N GLU A 84 -1.81 7.90 10.24
CA GLU A 84 -0.37 7.92 10.04
C GLU A 84 0.17 6.49 9.86
N VAL A 85 1.04 6.30 8.87
CA VAL A 85 1.86 5.09 8.74
C VAL A 85 2.91 5.09 9.86
N ARG A 86 2.74 4.22 10.83
CA ARG A 86 3.65 4.06 11.98
C ARG A 86 4.79 3.11 11.73
N ARG A 87 4.57 2.12 10.86
CA ARG A 87 5.57 1.11 10.51
C ARG A 87 5.36 0.67 9.08
N TYR A 88 6.45 0.60 8.34
CA TYR A 88 6.54 -0.05 7.04
C TYR A 88 7.72 -1.02 7.07
N ALA A 89 7.45 -2.32 6.95
CA ALA A 89 8.48 -3.33 6.80
C ALA A 89 8.72 -3.54 5.29
N GLY A 90 9.61 -2.72 4.74
CA GLY A 90 9.73 -2.38 3.33
C GLY A 90 10.47 -3.37 2.43
N LEU A 91 10.22 -4.66 2.51
CA LEU A 91 10.45 -5.51 1.32
C LEU A 91 9.48 -6.70 1.34
N HIS A 92 8.66 -6.79 0.30
CA HIS A 92 7.82 -7.96 0.08
C HIS A 92 8.55 -8.90 -0.89
N THR A 93 9.00 -10.04 -0.37
CA THR A 93 9.77 -11.06 -1.11
C THR A 93 8.95 -12.28 -1.51
N CYS A 94 7.66 -12.36 -1.17
CA CYS A 94 6.85 -13.46 -1.69
C CYS A 94 6.61 -13.20 -3.18
N MET A 95 7.22 -14.03 -4.02
CA MET A 95 6.68 -14.22 -5.36
C MET A 95 5.27 -14.80 -5.20
N GLN A 96 4.30 -14.18 -5.87
CA GLN A 96 3.01 -14.80 -6.12
C GLN A 96 3.31 -16.18 -6.71
N THR A 97 2.94 -17.25 -6.03
CA THR A 97 3.19 -18.61 -6.49
C THR A 97 2.40 -18.78 -7.79
N SER A 98 3.04 -18.49 -8.92
CA SER A 98 2.53 -18.87 -10.23
C SER A 98 2.37 -20.38 -10.14
N MET A 99 1.13 -20.81 -10.23
CA MET A 99 0.69 -22.18 -10.12
C MET A 99 1.70 -23.09 -10.83
N GLU A 100 2.46 -23.89 -10.07
CA GLU A 100 3.17 -25.01 -10.67
C GLU A 100 2.07 -25.95 -11.16
N VAL A 101 1.81 -25.91 -12.46
CA VAL A 101 0.94 -26.85 -13.15
C VAL A 101 1.55 -28.22 -12.89
N ARG A 102 1.01 -28.94 -11.90
CA ARG A 102 1.31 -30.35 -11.68
C ARG A 102 0.76 -31.09 -12.88
N SER A 103 1.58 -31.29 -13.89
CA SER A 103 1.38 -32.35 -14.86
C SER A 103 1.55 -33.68 -14.11
N SER A 104 0.46 -34.43 -14.00
CA SER A 104 0.47 -35.87 -13.70
C SER A 104 -0.35 -36.57 -14.76
#